data_AF-A0A8H6C4D5-F1
#
_entry.id   AF-A0A8H6C4D5-F1
#
_cell.length_a   1.000
_cell.length_b   1.000
_cell.length_c   1.000
_cell.angle_alpha   90.00
_cell.angle_beta   90.00
_cell.angle_gamma   90.00
#
_symmetry.space_group_name_H-M   'P 1'
#
loop_
_entity.id
_entity.type
_entity.pdbx_description
1 polymer ?
#
loop_
_entity_poly.entity_id
_entity_poly.type
_entity_poly.pdbx_seq_one_letter_code
_entity_poly.pdbx_strand_id
1 'polypeptide(L)'
;MSNIDDILLGISESLKQLQKASQEKPIEQTQPVQIQNLEVNSTKKFTDDYYSKIADDYIEFTYKNPTIYHVVNFFKSQLESKGFTYLPESKSWADLKAGKYFTTRNGSSLAAFVVGKDWQASKGVGAIGSHIDSLTTVLKPNSTKAKVDGYELLGVAPYAGTLGSVWWDRDLGIGGRLLVKDGKGKVSQHLVDSTPHPIAHIPTLAPHFGAPANGPFNTETQAVPVVGFSGENDKEEEQPTEEEKNAPLYGKHPLKLWA
;
A
#
# COMPACT_ATOMS: atom_id res chain seq x y z
N MET A 1 -9.90 25.89 -15.16
CA MET A 1 -9.90 25.69 -13.69
C MET A 1 -11.36 25.58 -13.29
N SER A 2 -11.87 24.36 -13.06
CA SER A 2 -13.25 24.20 -12.59
C SER A 2 -13.34 24.75 -11.19
N ASN A 3 -14.31 25.62 -10.94
CA ASN A 3 -14.46 26.27 -9.65
C ASN A 3 -14.90 25.23 -8.62
N ILE A 4 -14.41 25.31 -7.38
CA ILE A 4 -14.84 24.42 -6.28
C ILE A 4 -16.37 24.43 -6.13
N ASP A 5 -16.98 25.57 -6.44
CA ASP A 5 -18.43 25.75 -6.45
C ASP A 5 -19.14 24.83 -7.45
N ASP A 6 -18.55 24.56 -8.62
CA ASP A 6 -19.14 23.67 -9.64
C ASP A 6 -19.15 22.20 -9.15
N ILE A 7 -18.10 21.80 -8.42
CA ILE A 7 -17.99 20.45 -7.84
C ILE A 7 -19.01 20.28 -6.70
N LEU A 8 -19.15 21.30 -5.84
CA LEU A 8 -20.12 21.29 -4.75
C LEU A 8 -21.57 21.29 -5.27
N LEU A 9 -21.84 22.01 -6.36
CA LEU A 9 -23.14 21.98 -7.03
C LEU A 9 -23.46 20.58 -7.56
N GLY A 10 -22.51 19.94 -8.26
CA GLY A 10 -22.70 18.59 -8.80
C GLY A 10 -22.94 17.53 -7.73
N ILE A 11 -22.28 17.63 -6.57
CA ILE A 11 -22.50 16.74 -5.42
C ILE A 11 -23.89 16.98 -4.81
N SER A 12 -24.30 18.24 -4.65
CA SER A 12 -25.62 18.61 -4.10
C SER A 12 -26.78 18.14 -4.99
N GLU A 13 -26.65 18.27 -6.31
CA GLU A 13 -27.64 17.76 -7.26
C GLU A 13 -27.73 16.23 -7.25
N SER A 14 -26.59 15.54 -7.17
CA SER A 14 -26.55 14.08 -7.09
C SER A 14 -27.21 13.56 -5.80
N LEU A 15 -27.00 14.22 -4.67
CA LEU A 15 -27.64 13.89 -3.39
C LEU A 15 -29.16 14.09 -3.45
N LYS A 16 -29.63 15.17 -4.08
CA LYS A 16 -31.07 15.41 -4.27
C LYS A 16 -31.72 14.35 -5.16
N GLN A 17 -31.05 13.92 -6.23
CA GLN A 17 -31.55 12.84 -7.09
C GLN A 17 -31.64 11.50 -6.33
N LEU A 18 -30.65 11.17 -5.51
CA LEU A 18 -30.65 9.97 -4.67
C LEU A 18 -31.78 9.99 -3.62
N GLN A 19 -32.01 11.14 -2.97
CA GLN A 19 -33.10 11.30 -2.02
C GLN A 19 -34.47 11.15 -2.69
N LYS A 20 -34.66 11.73 -3.88
CA LYS A 20 -35.90 11.59 -4.65
C LYS A 20 -36.14 10.14 -5.10
N ALA A 21 -35.10 9.47 -5.60
CA ALA A 21 -35.17 8.05 -5.98
C ALA A 21 -35.47 7.12 -4.78
N SER A 22 -35.06 7.50 -3.57
CA SER A 22 -35.37 6.77 -2.35
C SER A 22 -36.81 6.98 -1.85
N GLN A 23 -37.45 8.10 -2.19
CA GLN A 23 -38.82 8.41 -1.80
C GLN A 23 -39.87 7.89 -2.79
N GLU A 24 -39.49 7.67 -4.05
CA GLU A 24 -40.39 7.23 -5.13
C GLU A 24 -40.56 5.70 -5.27
N LYS A 25 -39.85 4.88 -4.46
CA LYS A 25 -40.07 3.43 -4.42
C LYS A 25 -41.00 3.06 -3.27
N PRO A 26 -42.24 2.59 -3.54
CA PRO A 26 -42.99 1.82 -2.55
C PRO A 26 -42.15 0.60 -2.17
N ILE A 27 -42.07 0.31 -0.88
CA ILE A 27 -41.57 -0.98 -0.38
C ILE A 27 -42.59 -2.02 -0.86
N GLU A 28 -42.31 -2.64 -2.01
CA GLU A 28 -43.04 -3.82 -2.43
C GLU A 28 -42.74 -4.90 -1.39
N GLN A 29 -43.78 -5.31 -0.65
CA GLN A 29 -43.69 -6.43 0.29
C GLN A 29 -43.35 -7.68 -0.52
N THR A 30 -42.05 -7.97 -0.63
CA THR A 30 -41.56 -9.21 -1.21
C THR A 30 -42.12 -10.35 -0.36
N GLN A 31 -42.91 -11.22 -0.99
CA GLN A 31 -43.37 -12.45 -0.36
C GLN A 31 -42.13 -13.24 0.11
N PRO A 32 -42.21 -13.93 1.26
CA PRO A 32 -41.11 -14.77 1.72
C PRO A 32 -40.79 -15.77 0.62
N VAL A 33 -39.58 -15.67 0.07
CA VAL A 33 -39.04 -16.67 -0.84
C VAL A 33 -39.09 -18.01 -0.11
N GLN A 34 -39.92 -18.94 -0.60
CA GLN A 34 -39.87 -20.33 -0.14
C GLN A 34 -38.48 -20.84 -0.47
N ILE A 35 -37.63 -20.94 0.55
CA ILE A 35 -36.36 -21.65 0.46
C ILE A 35 -36.74 -23.12 0.25
N GLN A 36 -36.75 -23.56 -1.01
CA GLN A 36 -36.65 -24.98 -1.29
C GLN A 36 -35.36 -25.43 -0.64
N ASN A 37 -35.46 -26.39 0.30
CA ASN A 37 -34.32 -27.11 0.82
C ASN A 37 -33.64 -27.81 -0.35
N LEU A 38 -32.73 -27.10 -1.01
CA LEU A 38 -31.74 -27.71 -1.87
C LEU A 38 -30.95 -28.62 -0.95
N GLU A 39 -31.11 -29.93 -1.13
CA GLU A 39 -30.18 -30.90 -0.57
C GLU A 39 -28.79 -30.54 -1.08
N VAL A 40 -28.05 -29.78 -0.26
CA VAL A 40 -26.65 -29.50 -0.52
C VAL A 40 -25.93 -30.81 -0.26
N ASN A 41 -25.76 -31.60 -1.31
CA ASN A 41 -24.76 -32.65 -1.37
C ASN A 41 -23.40 -31.98 -1.10
N SER A 42 -23.03 -31.89 0.17
CA SER A 42 -21.78 -31.27 0.63
C SER A 42 -20.64 -32.23 0.35
N THR A 43 -20.29 -32.37 -0.93
CA THR A 43 -18.92 -32.73 -1.29
C THR A 43 -18.02 -31.73 -0.56
N LYS A 44 -17.23 -32.21 0.41
CA LYS A 44 -16.33 -31.45 1.30
C LYS A 44 -15.36 -30.56 0.49
N LYS A 45 -15.83 -29.43 -0.02
CA LYS A 45 -15.02 -28.47 -0.78
C LYS A 45 -14.16 -27.59 0.14
N PHE A 46 -14.52 -27.53 1.42
CA PHE A 46 -13.90 -26.71 2.45
C PHE A 46 -13.48 -27.62 3.61
N THR A 47 -12.39 -28.35 3.42
CA THR A 47 -11.75 -29.16 4.46
C THR A 47 -10.79 -28.31 5.29
N ASP A 48 -10.30 -28.84 6.41
CA ASP A 48 -9.25 -28.19 7.20
C ASP A 48 -8.01 -27.93 6.33
N ASP A 49 -7.60 -28.89 5.49
CA ASP A 49 -6.50 -28.72 4.53
C ASP A 49 -6.71 -27.54 3.56
N TYR A 50 -7.96 -27.29 3.14
CA TYR A 50 -8.29 -26.13 2.30
C TYR A 50 -8.03 -24.82 3.06
N TYR A 51 -8.49 -24.72 4.31
CA TYR A 51 -8.30 -23.51 5.11
C TYR A 51 -6.84 -23.30 5.52
N SER A 52 -6.11 -24.37 5.86
CA SER A 52 -4.68 -24.31 6.13
C SER A 52 -3.91 -23.77 4.93
N LYS A 53 -4.20 -24.27 3.72
CA LYS A 53 -3.55 -23.76 2.51
C LYS A 53 -3.83 -22.27 2.27
N ILE A 54 -5.08 -21.82 2.45
CA ILE A 54 -5.42 -20.41 2.27
C ILE A 54 -4.74 -19.53 3.33
N ALA A 55 -4.57 -20.03 4.55
CA ALA A 55 -3.82 -19.32 5.60
C ALA A 55 -2.34 -19.19 5.25
N ASP A 56 -1.72 -20.25 4.74
CA ASP A 56 -0.32 -20.23 4.29
C ASP A 56 -0.13 -19.26 3.11
N ASP A 57 -1.03 -19.31 2.11
CA ASP A 57 -1.04 -18.38 0.98
C ASP A 57 -1.17 -16.92 1.45
N TYR A 58 -1.96 -16.67 2.51
CA TYR A 58 -2.13 -15.33 3.08
C TYR A 58 -0.90 -14.85 3.86
N ILE A 59 -0.23 -15.74 4.59
CA ILE A 59 1.03 -15.45 5.28
C ILE A 59 2.11 -15.09 4.25
N GLU A 60 2.23 -15.89 3.20
CA GLU A 60 3.20 -15.64 2.12
C GLU A 60 2.88 -14.35 1.37
N PHE A 61 1.60 -14.09 1.07
CA PHE A 61 1.15 -12.83 0.47
C PHE A 61 1.56 -11.63 1.35
N THR A 62 1.31 -11.69 2.65
CA THR A 62 1.62 -10.59 3.57
C THR A 62 3.13 -10.37 3.66
N TYR A 63 3.91 -11.45 3.71
CA TYR A 63 5.38 -11.38 3.80
C TYR A 63 6.02 -10.82 2.51
N LYS A 64 5.56 -11.27 1.34
CA LYS A 64 6.14 -10.87 0.04
C LYS A 64 5.64 -9.52 -0.49
N ASN A 65 4.64 -8.92 0.15
CA ASN A 65 4.04 -7.67 -0.32
C ASN A 65 4.00 -6.61 0.79
N PRO A 66 5.16 -6.14 1.27
CA PRO A 66 5.24 -5.30 2.47
C PRO A 66 4.68 -3.89 2.29
N THR A 67 4.42 -3.42 1.06
CA THR A 67 3.88 -2.08 0.80
C THR A 67 2.68 -2.11 -0.13
N ILE A 68 1.88 -1.04 -0.10
CA ILE A 68 0.70 -0.86 -0.96
C ILE A 68 1.01 -1.08 -2.45
N TYR A 69 2.23 -0.73 -2.89
CA TYR A 69 2.65 -0.89 -4.27
C TYR A 69 2.90 -2.35 -4.64
N HIS A 70 3.45 -3.14 -3.71
CA HIS A 70 3.62 -4.58 -3.88
C HIS A 70 2.27 -5.28 -3.92
N VAL A 71 1.34 -4.90 -3.03
CA VAL A 71 -0.02 -5.45 -3.00
C VAL A 71 -0.75 -5.23 -4.34
N VAL A 72 -0.69 -4.02 -4.91
CA VAL A 72 -1.26 -3.76 -6.24
C VAL A 72 -0.57 -4.58 -7.33
N ASN A 73 0.76 -4.70 -7.29
CA ASN A 73 1.51 -5.48 -8.27
C ASN A 73 1.18 -6.98 -8.21
N PHE A 74 1.01 -7.53 -7.00
CA PHE A 74 0.56 -8.90 -6.77
C PHE A 74 -0.82 -9.13 -7.37
N PHE A 75 -1.81 -8.30 -7.01
CA PHE A 75 -3.17 -8.48 -7.53
C PHE A 75 -3.25 -8.26 -9.04
N LYS A 76 -2.49 -7.31 -9.59
CA LYS A 76 -2.34 -7.15 -11.04
C LYS A 76 -1.88 -8.47 -11.69
N SER A 77 -0.79 -9.04 -11.20
CA SER A 77 -0.21 -10.28 -11.76
C SER A 77 -1.20 -11.45 -11.66
N GLN A 78 -1.89 -11.56 -10.52
CA GLN A 78 -2.93 -12.57 -10.30
C GLN A 78 -4.10 -12.38 -11.28
N LEU A 79 -4.60 -11.16 -11.45
CA LEU A 79 -5.71 -10.85 -12.37
C LEU A 79 -5.34 -11.15 -13.82
N GLU A 80 -4.15 -10.75 -14.26
CA GLU A 80 -3.61 -11.06 -15.59
C GLU A 80 -3.55 -12.58 -15.82
N SER A 81 -3.05 -13.35 -14.83
CA SER A 81 -3.02 -14.82 -14.90
C SER A 81 -4.41 -15.48 -14.98
N LYS A 82 -5.47 -14.78 -14.56
CA LYS A 82 -6.87 -15.24 -14.62
C LYS A 82 -7.64 -14.66 -15.81
N GLY A 83 -6.93 -14.06 -16.76
CA GLY A 83 -7.47 -13.56 -18.03
C GLY A 83 -8.18 -12.21 -17.91
N PHE A 84 -7.86 -11.40 -16.90
CA PHE A 84 -8.31 -10.02 -16.86
C PHE A 84 -7.42 -9.14 -17.76
N THR A 85 -8.04 -8.17 -18.44
CA THR A 85 -7.35 -7.21 -19.29
C THR A 85 -7.11 -5.89 -18.55
N TYR A 86 -5.86 -5.39 -18.58
CA TYR A 86 -5.53 -4.08 -18.03
C TYR A 86 -6.11 -2.95 -18.89
N LEU A 87 -6.78 -2.00 -18.24
CA LEU A 87 -7.33 -0.79 -18.85
C LEU A 87 -6.58 0.44 -18.33
N PRO A 88 -5.78 1.12 -19.16
CA PRO A 88 -5.15 2.38 -18.78
C PRO A 88 -6.22 3.47 -18.57
N GLU A 89 -6.19 4.16 -17.42
CA GLU A 89 -7.10 5.29 -17.14
C GLU A 89 -6.92 6.46 -18.12
N SER A 90 -5.78 6.52 -18.82
CA SER A 90 -5.47 7.54 -19.82
C SER A 90 -6.07 7.27 -21.21
N LYS A 91 -6.78 6.15 -21.40
CA LYS A 91 -7.40 5.77 -22.68
C LYS A 91 -8.93 5.72 -22.54
N SER A 92 -9.65 6.01 -23.63
CA SER A 92 -11.11 5.85 -23.68
C SER A 92 -11.52 4.39 -23.56
N TRP A 93 -12.61 4.12 -22.83
CA TRP A 93 -13.21 2.79 -22.65
C TRP A 93 -14.61 2.69 -23.30
N ALA A 94 -14.96 3.59 -24.23
CA ALA A 94 -16.31 3.67 -24.81
C ALA A 94 -16.78 2.35 -25.47
N ASP A 95 -15.85 1.57 -26.04
CA ASP A 95 -16.15 0.33 -26.77
C ASP A 95 -16.04 -0.95 -25.92
N LEU A 96 -16.06 -0.81 -24.59
CA LEU A 96 -15.91 -1.94 -23.68
C LEU A 96 -16.98 -3.01 -23.92
N LYS A 97 -16.55 -4.26 -24.12
CA LYS A 97 -17.43 -5.42 -24.31
C LYS A 97 -17.56 -6.20 -23.01
N ALA A 98 -18.42 -7.20 -23.01
CA ALA A 98 -18.45 -8.17 -21.93
C ALA A 98 -17.08 -8.85 -21.78
N GLY A 99 -16.59 -8.95 -20.55
CA GLY A 99 -15.22 -9.39 -20.29
C GLY A 99 -14.78 -9.14 -18.86
N LYS A 100 -13.51 -9.44 -18.58
CA LYS A 100 -12.86 -9.27 -17.28
C LYS A 100 -11.79 -8.19 -17.41
N TYR A 101 -11.86 -7.18 -16.55
CA TYR A 101 -11.03 -5.99 -16.68
C TYR A 101 -10.51 -5.53 -15.33
N PHE A 102 -9.36 -4.87 -15.34
CA PHE A 102 -8.89 -4.14 -14.17
C PHE A 102 -8.14 -2.88 -14.58
N THR A 103 -8.11 -1.92 -13.66
CA THR A 103 -7.33 -0.69 -13.81
C THR A 103 -6.62 -0.38 -12.50
N THR A 104 -5.64 0.52 -12.56
CA THR A 104 -4.85 0.95 -11.41
C THR A 104 -4.67 2.45 -11.42
N ARG A 105 -4.74 3.08 -10.25
CA ARG A 105 -4.45 4.51 -10.07
C ARG A 105 -3.25 4.69 -9.15
N ASN A 106 -2.29 5.54 -9.55
CA ASN A 106 -1.04 5.79 -8.84
C ASN A 106 -0.17 4.54 -8.53
N GLY A 107 -0.57 3.35 -8.97
CA GLY A 107 0.02 2.08 -8.53
C GLY A 107 -0.28 1.72 -7.07
N SER A 108 -1.17 2.46 -6.39
CA SER A 108 -1.55 2.25 -4.99
C SER A 108 -3.05 1.97 -4.80
N SER A 109 -3.80 1.89 -5.89
CA SER A 109 -5.21 1.52 -5.89
C SER A 109 -5.51 0.69 -7.14
N LEU A 110 -6.39 -0.29 -6.99
CA LEU A 110 -6.76 -1.22 -8.05
C LEU A 110 -8.28 -1.41 -8.02
N ALA A 111 -8.89 -1.41 -9.21
CA ALA A 111 -10.29 -1.79 -9.39
C ALA A 111 -10.34 -2.91 -10.43
N ALA A 112 -10.91 -4.06 -10.06
CA ALA A 112 -11.17 -5.17 -10.95
C ALA A 112 -12.67 -5.41 -11.06
N PHE A 113 -13.15 -5.68 -12.27
CA PHE A 113 -14.57 -5.86 -12.53
C PHE A 113 -14.81 -6.83 -13.68
N VAL A 114 -16.00 -7.44 -13.70
CA VAL A 114 -16.45 -8.37 -14.73
C VAL A 114 -17.76 -7.86 -15.30
N VAL A 115 -17.81 -7.68 -16.61
CA VAL A 115 -19.02 -7.28 -17.34
C VAL A 115 -19.61 -8.51 -18.00
N GLY A 116 -20.81 -8.91 -17.58
CA GLY A 116 -21.54 -10.03 -18.18
C GLY A 116 -22.10 -9.69 -19.56
N LYS A 117 -22.28 -10.69 -20.44
CA LYS A 117 -22.81 -10.51 -21.80
C LYS A 117 -24.20 -9.86 -21.81
N ASP A 118 -25.04 -10.20 -20.85
CA ASP A 118 -26.41 -9.69 -20.72
C ASP A 118 -26.53 -8.61 -19.65
N TRP A 119 -25.42 -7.95 -19.29
CA TRP A 119 -25.48 -6.86 -18.32
C TRP A 119 -26.23 -5.66 -18.89
N GLN A 120 -27.09 -5.07 -18.07
CA GLN A 120 -27.84 -3.85 -18.37
C GLN A 120 -27.90 -3.03 -17.09
N ALA A 121 -28.05 -1.70 -17.20
CA ALA A 121 -28.00 -0.79 -16.04
C ALA A 121 -28.99 -1.17 -14.92
N SER A 122 -30.17 -1.70 -15.28
CA SER A 122 -31.20 -2.16 -14.33
C SER A 122 -30.76 -3.34 -13.44
N LYS A 123 -29.74 -4.11 -13.85
CA LYS A 123 -29.19 -5.21 -13.05
C LYS A 123 -28.23 -4.73 -11.94
N GLY A 124 -27.81 -3.46 -11.98
CA GLY A 124 -26.90 -2.87 -11.00
C GLY A 124 -25.50 -3.49 -11.01
N VAL A 125 -24.80 -3.35 -9.88
CA VAL A 125 -23.43 -3.82 -9.67
C VAL A 125 -23.32 -4.43 -8.27
N GLY A 126 -22.79 -5.64 -8.17
CA GLY A 126 -22.30 -6.19 -6.91
C GLY A 126 -20.87 -5.72 -6.69
N ALA A 127 -20.63 -4.92 -5.65
CA ALA A 127 -19.34 -4.32 -5.38
C ALA A 127 -18.82 -4.71 -3.99
N ILE A 128 -17.51 -4.94 -3.90
CA ILE A 128 -16.77 -5.09 -2.65
C ILE A 128 -15.70 -4.01 -2.64
N GLY A 129 -15.74 -3.16 -1.62
CA GLY A 129 -14.71 -2.17 -1.36
C GLY A 129 -13.86 -2.59 -0.17
N SER A 130 -12.55 -2.45 -0.30
CA SER A 130 -11.59 -2.64 0.79
C SER A 130 -10.44 -1.66 0.59
N HIS A 131 -9.68 -1.39 1.65
CA HIS A 131 -8.46 -0.60 1.56
C HIS A 131 -7.24 -1.52 1.75
N ILE A 132 -6.14 -1.17 1.11
CA ILE A 132 -4.90 -1.98 1.08
C ILE A 132 -3.73 -1.26 1.73
N ASP A 133 -3.94 -0.04 2.23
CA ASP A 133 -2.98 0.63 3.08
C ASP A 133 -3.02 0.06 4.50
N SER A 134 -1.89 0.19 5.19
CA SER A 134 -1.71 -0.30 6.55
C SER A 134 -0.84 0.68 7.30
N LEU A 135 -0.97 0.66 8.63
CA LEU A 135 -0.11 1.42 9.53
C LEU A 135 1.37 1.12 9.22
N THR A 136 2.13 2.16 8.90
CA THR A 136 3.55 2.03 8.51
C THR A 136 4.36 3.26 8.93
N THR A 137 5.67 3.24 8.69
CA THR A 137 6.58 4.36 8.88
C THR A 137 7.17 4.74 7.53
N VAL A 138 7.05 6.00 7.15
CA VAL A 138 7.50 6.49 5.84
C VAL A 138 8.78 7.28 5.98
N LEU A 139 9.67 7.18 4.99
CA LEU A 139 10.82 8.08 4.91
C LEU A 139 10.35 9.53 4.78
N LYS A 140 11.00 10.44 5.51
CA LYS A 140 10.85 11.86 5.25
C LYS A 140 11.44 12.20 3.87
N PRO A 141 10.95 13.26 3.20
CA PRO A 141 11.51 13.73 1.93
C PRO A 141 13.03 13.98 1.99
N ASN A 142 13.51 14.43 3.13
CA ASN A 142 14.92 14.33 3.50
C ASN A 142 15.02 13.41 4.71
N SER A 143 15.50 12.19 4.49
CA SER A 143 15.66 11.19 5.55
C SER A 143 17.07 11.16 6.14
N THR A 144 17.97 12.04 5.68
CA THR A 144 19.32 12.14 6.23
C THR A 144 19.26 12.74 7.63
N LYS A 145 19.97 12.12 8.57
CA LYS A 145 20.18 12.59 9.94
C LYS A 145 21.69 12.67 10.19
N ALA A 146 22.11 13.60 11.04
CA ALA A 146 23.49 13.61 11.52
C ALA A 146 23.76 12.34 12.34
N LYS A 147 24.98 11.81 12.25
CA LYS A 147 25.41 10.71 13.12
C LYS A 147 25.43 11.17 14.57
N VAL A 148 25.12 10.26 15.48
CA VAL A 148 25.20 10.49 16.92
C VAL A 148 26.07 9.37 17.50
N ASP A 149 27.23 9.71 18.05
CA ASP A 149 28.15 8.75 18.67
C ASP A 149 28.49 7.53 17.78
N GLY A 150 28.66 7.76 16.48
CA GLY A 150 28.93 6.72 15.47
C GLY A 150 27.70 6.02 14.91
N TYR A 151 26.51 6.20 15.49
CA TYR A 151 25.28 5.62 14.97
C TYR A 151 24.74 6.40 13.76
N GLU A 152 24.40 5.65 12.72
CA GLU A 152 23.72 6.15 11.53
C GLU A 152 22.20 6.06 11.74
N LEU A 153 21.52 7.19 11.57
CA LEU A 153 20.10 7.34 11.86
C LEU A 153 19.31 7.64 10.57
N LEU A 154 18.03 7.27 10.58
CA LEU A 154 17.14 7.45 9.44
C LEU A 154 15.92 8.29 9.80
N GLY A 155 15.72 9.40 9.11
CA GLY A 155 14.59 10.29 9.29
C GLY A 155 13.29 9.69 8.75
N VAL A 156 12.39 9.30 9.65
CA VAL A 156 11.07 8.74 9.32
C VAL A 156 9.94 9.61 9.89
N ALA A 157 8.75 9.45 9.34
CA ALA A 157 7.51 10.00 9.86
C ALA A 157 6.47 8.89 10.00
N PRO A 158 5.57 8.96 11.00
CA PRO A 158 4.51 7.98 11.14
C PRO A 158 3.48 8.17 10.01
N TYR A 159 3.07 7.07 9.37
CA TYR A 159 1.85 7.04 8.57
C TYR A 159 0.69 6.69 9.49
N ALA A 160 -0.18 7.67 9.75
CA ALA A 160 -1.20 7.61 10.80
C ALA A 160 -0.58 7.41 12.21
N GLY A 161 -1.16 6.56 13.06
CA GLY A 161 -0.78 6.43 14.48
C GLY A 161 0.37 5.47 14.78
N THR A 162 1.38 5.37 13.91
CA THR A 162 2.53 4.46 14.11
C THR A 162 3.61 5.03 15.02
N LEU A 163 4.70 4.28 15.23
CA LEU A 163 5.79 4.59 16.17
C LEU A 163 5.38 4.56 17.66
N GLY A 164 4.25 3.92 17.97
CA GLY A 164 3.87 3.55 19.34
C GLY A 164 4.65 2.34 19.89
N SER A 165 4.28 1.83 21.06
CA SER A 165 5.03 0.80 21.81
C SER A 165 5.32 -0.50 21.04
N VAL A 166 4.48 -0.88 20.07
CA VAL A 166 4.66 -2.13 19.31
C VAL A 166 5.75 -2.08 18.22
N TRP A 167 6.24 -0.88 17.89
CA TRP A 167 7.27 -0.63 16.88
C TRP A 167 8.70 -0.69 17.43
N TRP A 168 8.85 -0.67 18.75
CA TRP A 168 10.14 -0.72 19.42
C TRP A 168 10.68 -2.15 19.42
N ASP A 169 12.00 -2.26 19.33
CA ASP A 169 12.73 -3.53 19.28
C ASP A 169 12.20 -4.52 18.22
N ARG A 170 11.94 -4.00 17.02
CA ARG A 170 11.53 -4.79 15.85
C ARG A 170 12.59 -4.72 14.77
N ASP A 171 12.80 -5.85 14.10
CA ASP A 171 13.54 -5.96 12.86
C ASP A 171 12.73 -5.28 11.73
N LEU A 172 13.21 -4.15 11.22
CA LEU A 172 12.50 -3.38 10.20
C LEU A 172 13.25 -3.44 8.86
N GLY A 173 12.56 -3.93 7.83
CA GLY A 173 12.98 -3.79 6.44
C GLY A 173 12.59 -2.43 5.85
N ILE A 174 13.09 -2.16 4.66
CA ILE A 174 12.66 -1.02 3.83
C ILE A 174 12.13 -1.53 2.50
N GLY A 175 11.05 -0.91 2.04
CA GLY A 175 10.51 -1.20 0.72
C GLY A 175 9.63 -0.08 0.23
N GLY A 176 9.30 -0.13 -1.05
CA GLY A 176 8.45 0.88 -1.66
C GLY A 176 8.67 1.01 -3.16
N ARG A 177 8.52 2.25 -3.62
CA ARG A 177 8.63 2.61 -5.02
C ARG A 177 9.73 3.63 -5.23
N LEU A 178 10.53 3.42 -6.25
CA LEU A 178 11.49 4.37 -6.78
C LEU A 178 11.03 4.90 -8.13
N LEU A 179 11.25 6.20 -8.34
CA LEU A 179 11.13 6.82 -9.66
C LEU A 179 12.55 7.03 -10.19
N VAL A 180 12.89 6.28 -11.23
CA VAL A 180 14.24 6.26 -11.81
C VAL A 180 14.17 6.92 -13.18
N LYS A 181 15.11 7.81 -13.47
CA LYS A 181 15.26 8.44 -14.78
C LYS A 181 16.40 7.75 -15.52
N ASP A 182 16.13 7.17 -16.68
CA ASP A 182 17.17 6.56 -17.51
C ASP A 182 18.06 7.62 -18.18
N GLY A 183 19.19 7.19 -18.77
CA GLY A 183 20.12 8.08 -19.49
C GLY A 183 19.51 8.79 -20.71
N LYS A 184 18.30 8.40 -21.15
CA LYS A 184 17.54 9.04 -22.24
C LYS A 184 16.46 9.99 -21.70
N GLY A 185 16.35 10.10 -20.37
CA GLY A 185 15.44 11.00 -19.69
C GLY A 185 14.04 10.45 -19.43
N LYS A 186 13.76 9.18 -19.73
CA LYS A 186 12.49 8.53 -19.43
C LYS A 186 12.43 8.18 -17.94
N VAL A 187 11.32 8.53 -17.28
CA VAL A 187 11.07 8.16 -15.89
C VAL A 187 10.29 6.84 -15.84
N SER A 188 10.80 5.86 -15.08
CA SER A 188 10.16 4.58 -14.79
C SER A 188 9.99 4.38 -13.30
N GLN A 189 9.01 3.53 -12.96
CA GLN A 189 8.74 3.10 -11.59
C GLN A 189 9.39 1.73 -11.35
N HIS A 190 10.12 1.58 -10.24
CA HIS A 190 10.68 0.31 -9.78
C HIS A 190 10.22 0.03 -8.35
N LEU A 191 9.90 -1.23 -8.06
CA LEU A 191 9.63 -1.67 -6.69
C LEU A 191 10.92 -2.21 -6.06
N VAL A 192 11.10 -1.92 -4.78
CA VAL A 192 12.22 -2.40 -3.98
C VAL A 192 11.72 -2.92 -2.64
N ASP A 193 12.41 -3.92 -2.12
CA ASP A 193 12.14 -4.59 -0.86
C ASP A 193 13.45 -5.18 -0.33
N SER A 194 13.81 -4.87 0.91
CA SER A 194 15.03 -5.38 1.55
C SER A 194 14.85 -6.77 2.17
N THR A 195 13.62 -7.28 2.23
CA THR A 195 13.31 -8.59 2.83
C THR A 195 14.18 -9.70 2.22
N PRO A 196 14.77 -10.61 3.03
CA PRO A 196 14.57 -10.80 4.47
C PRO A 196 15.49 -9.98 5.37
N HIS A 197 16.32 -9.10 4.82
CA HIS A 197 17.31 -8.35 5.58
C HIS A 197 16.69 -7.11 6.27
N PRO A 198 16.70 -7.05 7.61
CA PRO A 198 16.30 -5.84 8.32
C PRO A 198 17.41 -4.81 8.25
N ILE A 199 17.07 -3.61 7.79
CA ILE A 199 18.02 -2.50 7.62
C ILE A 199 17.93 -1.48 8.76
N ALA A 200 16.91 -1.59 9.61
CA ALA A 200 16.59 -0.58 10.59
C ALA A 200 16.07 -1.23 11.89
N HIS A 201 16.37 -0.58 13.01
CA HIS A 201 15.89 -0.98 14.34
C HIS A 201 15.59 0.27 15.18
N ILE A 202 14.52 0.24 15.97
CA ILE A 202 14.19 1.32 16.92
C ILE A 202 14.46 0.79 18.34
N PRO A 203 15.65 1.02 18.92
CA PRO A 203 16.05 0.40 20.18
C PRO A 203 15.32 1.03 21.38
N THR A 204 14.89 0.20 22.33
CA THR A 204 14.45 0.71 23.63
C THR A 204 15.62 1.14 24.51
N LEU A 205 15.38 2.13 25.39
CA LEU A 205 16.32 2.44 26.46
C LEU A 205 16.20 1.39 27.57
N ALA A 206 17.33 0.87 28.04
CA ALA A 206 17.33 -0.15 29.09
C ALA A 206 16.60 0.34 30.36
N PRO A 207 15.79 -0.50 31.02
CA PRO A 207 14.97 -0.08 32.17
C PRO A 207 15.81 0.36 33.38
N HIS A 208 17.07 -0.07 33.46
CA HIS A 208 18.03 0.33 34.49
C HIS A 208 18.24 1.85 34.58
N PHE A 209 17.98 2.59 33.50
CA PHE A 209 18.08 4.04 33.49
C PHE A 209 16.89 4.75 34.18
N GLY A 210 15.87 4.02 34.64
CA GLY A 210 14.78 4.54 35.46
C GLY A 210 13.74 5.32 34.65
N ALA A 211 13.28 6.46 35.18
CA ALA A 211 12.16 7.22 34.61
C ALA A 211 12.26 7.54 33.09
N PRO A 212 13.44 7.87 32.52
CA PRO A 212 13.58 8.10 31.08
C PRO A 212 13.28 6.88 30.19
N ALA A 213 13.36 5.66 30.72
CA ALA A 213 13.04 4.43 29.99
C ALA A 213 11.52 4.14 29.98
N ASN A 214 10.71 4.97 30.63
CA ASN A 214 9.26 4.83 30.65
C ASN A 214 8.62 5.77 29.63
N GLY A 215 7.81 5.20 28.73
CA GLY A 215 7.05 5.98 27.75
C GLY A 215 5.91 6.81 28.37
N PRO A 216 5.14 7.55 27.54
CA PRO A 216 5.20 7.56 26.08
C PRO A 216 6.47 8.26 25.55
N PHE A 217 7.03 7.70 24.48
CA PHE A 217 8.22 8.24 23.84
C PHE A 217 7.85 9.24 22.74
N ASN A 218 8.69 10.26 22.55
CA ASN A 218 8.55 11.21 21.47
C ASN A 218 8.87 10.55 20.12
N THR A 219 7.92 10.63 19.17
CA THR A 219 8.05 9.96 17.87
C THR A 219 9.09 10.61 16.94
N GLU A 220 9.53 11.84 17.19
CA GLU A 220 10.53 12.54 16.38
C GLU A 220 11.95 12.38 16.90
N THR A 221 12.12 12.41 18.23
CA THR A 221 13.46 12.46 18.86
C THR A 221 13.87 11.14 19.48
N GLN A 222 12.93 10.28 19.86
CA GLN A 222 13.23 9.01 20.52
C GLN A 222 12.94 7.80 19.63
N ALA A 223 11.88 7.84 18.81
CA ALA A 223 11.54 6.75 17.88
C ALA A 223 12.26 6.86 16.53
N VAL A 224 13.56 7.14 16.54
CA VAL A 224 14.37 7.30 15.32
C VAL A 224 15.06 5.97 15.00
N PRO A 225 14.80 5.36 13.83
CA PRO A 225 15.48 4.14 13.44
C PRO A 225 17.00 4.31 13.31
N VAL A 226 17.73 3.36 13.88
CA VAL A 226 19.16 3.16 13.71
C VAL A 226 19.35 2.21 12.53
N VAL A 227 20.23 2.55 11.59
CA VAL A 227 20.46 1.77 10.35
C VAL A 227 21.89 1.29 10.18
N GLY A 228 22.80 1.72 11.04
CA GLY A 228 24.19 1.34 10.96
C GLY A 228 25.04 1.97 12.06
N PHE A 229 26.31 1.61 12.04
CA PHE A 229 27.34 2.17 12.92
C PHE A 229 28.62 2.34 12.10
N SER A 230 29.22 3.52 12.17
CA SER A 230 30.53 3.80 11.58
C SER A 230 31.34 4.69 12.51
N GLY A 231 32.57 4.25 12.81
CA GLY A 231 33.48 4.96 13.71
C GLY A 231 34.04 6.22 13.07
N GLU A 232 34.54 7.16 13.89
CA GLU A 232 35.16 8.41 13.42
C GLU A 232 36.40 8.18 12.53
N ASN A 233 37.02 7.00 12.62
CA ASN A 233 38.20 6.61 11.84
C ASN A 233 37.88 5.71 10.65
N ASP A 234 36.62 5.42 10.36
CA ASP A 234 36.22 4.67 9.17
C ASP A 234 36.40 5.59 7.95
N LYS A 235 37.62 5.60 7.41
CA LYS A 235 37.87 6.08 6.06
C LYS A 235 37.14 5.14 5.12
N GLU A 236 35.99 5.59 4.61
CA GLU A 236 35.51 5.40 3.25
C GLU A 236 34.04 5.85 3.22
N GLU A 237 33.86 7.15 2.99
CA GLU A 237 32.80 7.54 2.06
C GLU A 237 33.22 6.90 0.73
N GLU A 238 32.51 5.85 0.27
CA GLU A 238 32.57 5.51 -1.15
C GLU A 238 32.31 6.81 -1.89
N GLN A 239 33.34 7.31 -2.58
CA GLN A 239 33.26 8.56 -3.29
C GLN A 239 32.13 8.39 -4.31
N PRO A 240 31.05 9.17 -4.21
CA PRO A 240 29.93 9.04 -5.12
C PRO A 240 30.46 9.22 -6.54
N THR A 241 30.05 8.33 -7.43
CA THR A 241 30.37 8.44 -8.85
C THR A 241 29.89 9.80 -9.38
N GLU A 242 30.51 10.28 -10.46
CA GLU A 242 30.05 11.54 -11.09
C GLU A 242 28.58 11.45 -11.54
N GLU A 243 28.07 10.25 -11.83
CA GLU A 243 26.65 10.03 -12.10
C GLU A 243 25.77 10.23 -10.86
N GLU A 244 26.17 9.70 -9.70
CA GLU A 244 25.44 9.87 -8.43
C GLU A 244 25.46 11.33 -7.95
N LYS A 245 26.57 12.05 -8.13
CA LYS A 245 26.65 13.49 -7.82
C LYS A 245 25.67 14.32 -8.64
N ASN A 246 25.32 13.87 -9.84
CA ASN A 246 24.34 14.52 -10.71
C ASN A 246 22.89 14.16 -10.37
N ALA A 247 22.65 13.23 -9.46
CA ALA A 247 21.29 12.86 -9.05
C ALA A 247 20.64 13.99 -8.22
N PRO A 248 19.34 14.32 -8.44
CA PRO A 248 18.63 15.33 -7.65
C PRO A 248 18.54 15.06 -6.14
N LEU A 249 18.84 13.81 -5.76
CA LEU A 249 18.83 13.29 -4.40
C LEU A 249 20.23 13.20 -3.78
N TYR A 250 21.28 13.59 -4.51
CA TYR A 250 22.63 13.67 -3.98
C TYR A 250 22.67 14.53 -2.71
N GLY A 251 23.25 14.00 -1.63
CA GLY A 251 23.30 14.63 -0.31
C GLY A 251 21.97 14.68 0.46
N LYS A 252 20.89 14.06 -0.07
CA LYS A 252 19.57 14.00 0.60
C LYS A 252 19.24 12.63 1.21
N HIS A 253 19.96 11.58 0.81
CA HIS A 253 19.83 10.24 1.39
C HIS A 253 21.21 9.55 1.54
N PRO A 254 21.38 8.65 2.52
CA PRO A 254 22.59 7.83 2.65
C PRO A 254 22.74 6.86 1.47
N LEU A 255 23.94 6.80 0.87
CA LEU A 255 24.27 5.87 -0.22
C LEU A 255 24.50 4.43 0.27
N LYS A 256 24.94 4.25 1.52
CA LYS A 256 25.25 2.93 2.11
C LYS A 256 24.05 1.98 2.27
N LEU A 257 22.81 2.49 2.19
CA LEU A 257 21.61 1.66 2.31
C LEU A 257 21.33 0.78 1.07
N TRP A 258 22.22 0.82 0.06
CA TRP A 258 22.02 0.23 -1.26
C TRP A 258 23.13 -0.73 -1.69
N ALA A 259 24.13 -0.96 -0.83
CA ALA A 259 25.24 -1.90 -1.06
C ALA A 259 24.94 -3.29 -0.47
#